data_AF-A0A9W6X1J9-F1
#
_entry.id   AF-A0A9W6X1J9-F1
#
_cell.length_a   1.000
_cell.length_b   1.000
_cell.length_c   1.000
_cell.angle_alpha   90.00
_cell.angle_beta   90.00
_cell.angle_gamma   90.00
#
_symmetry.space_group_name_H-M   'P 1'
#
loop_
_entity.id
_entity.type
_entity.pdbx_description
1 polymer ?
#
loop_
_entity_poly.entity_id
_entity_poly.type
_entity_poly.pdbx_seq_one_letter_code
_entity_poly.pdbx_strand_id
1 'polypeptide(L)'
;MCSVNSVRTYRRWARSSVGSSGPRRQLQGGDRHGEWLRLAGRVEVLTASCALQPSNAPSVKQKAVRGYGAEVMLCEPTNEAREKAANEVVKATGARFVHPSNDPDVMSGQGTVALELLEQAKKEYGVELDAILVPIGGAGLCSGVAMAAKSVQPGIKVFAVEPTGAADAYNSFKKRELLGHTGPVNTVADGLRTTLGKDVDHEAAS
;
A
#
# COMPACT_ATOMS: atom_id res chain seq x y z
N MET A 1 -10.41 4.88 -1.08
CA MET A 1 -11.50 4.09 -1.68
C MET A 1 -10.83 3.00 -2.51
N CYS A 2 -10.95 1.73 -2.13
CA CYS A 2 -10.34 0.62 -2.89
C CYS A 2 -11.37 0.10 -3.90
N SER A 3 -10.92 -0.13 -5.13
CA SER A 3 -11.75 -0.49 -6.28
C SER A 3 -12.11 -1.98 -6.23
N VAL A 4 -13.26 -2.39 -6.78
CA VAL A 4 -13.70 -3.80 -6.79
C VAL A 4 -12.72 -4.68 -7.59
N ASN A 5 -12.07 -4.10 -8.61
CA ASN A 5 -11.02 -4.76 -9.39
C ASN A 5 -9.66 -4.80 -8.67
N SER A 6 -9.37 -3.93 -7.70
CA SER A 6 -8.15 -4.03 -6.86
C SER A 6 -8.14 -5.35 -6.12
N VAL A 7 -9.29 -5.73 -5.55
CA VAL A 7 -9.49 -7.01 -4.87
C VAL A 7 -9.38 -8.19 -5.86
N ARG A 8 -9.92 -8.06 -7.08
CA ARG A 8 -9.85 -9.12 -8.11
C ARG A 8 -8.44 -9.33 -8.69
N THR A 9 -7.66 -8.27 -8.84
CA THR A 9 -6.27 -8.33 -9.34
C THR A 9 -5.36 -8.93 -8.29
N TYR A 10 -5.53 -8.53 -7.02
CA TYR A 10 -4.86 -9.19 -5.89
C TYR A 10 -5.23 -10.69 -5.80
N ARG A 11 -6.51 -11.06 -6.01
CA ARG A 11 -6.96 -12.46 -6.10
C ARG A 11 -6.33 -13.24 -7.27
N ARG A 12 -6.09 -12.61 -8.42
CA ARG A 12 -5.51 -13.28 -9.60
C ARG A 12 -4.02 -13.51 -9.40
N TRP A 13 -3.34 -12.54 -8.80
CA TRP A 13 -1.94 -12.63 -8.43
C TRP A 13 -1.68 -13.64 -7.31
N ALA A 14 -2.45 -13.61 -6.22
CA ALA A 14 -2.34 -14.58 -5.12
C ALA A 14 -2.53 -16.03 -5.58
N ARG A 15 -3.18 -16.26 -6.74
CA ARG A 15 -3.30 -17.58 -7.38
C ARG A 15 -2.09 -17.95 -8.25
N SER A 16 -1.41 -16.97 -8.85
CA SER A 16 -0.24 -17.21 -9.71
C SER A 16 1.10 -17.27 -8.95
N SER A 17 1.17 -16.67 -7.76
CA SER A 17 2.37 -16.69 -6.90
C SER A 17 2.41 -17.85 -5.90
N VAL A 18 1.33 -18.62 -5.79
CA VAL A 18 1.29 -19.91 -5.09
C VAL A 18 1.79 -20.98 -6.08
N GLY A 19 3.12 -21.16 -6.12
CA GLY A 19 3.68 -22.43 -6.57
C GLY A 19 3.18 -23.58 -5.69
N SER A 20 3.35 -24.82 -6.15
CA SER A 20 2.84 -26.10 -5.59
C SER A 20 3.27 -26.45 -4.15
N SER A 21 3.65 -25.48 -3.32
CA SER A 21 4.21 -25.66 -1.98
C SER A 21 3.49 -24.78 -0.94
N GLY A 22 2.39 -25.29 -0.38
CA GLY A 22 1.80 -24.94 0.92
C GLY A 22 1.36 -23.47 1.19
N PRO A 23 0.55 -23.23 2.25
CA PRO A 23 0.13 -21.87 2.62
C PRO A 23 1.30 -21.07 3.22
N ARG A 24 1.73 -20.00 2.53
CA ARG A 24 2.77 -19.06 3.02
C ARG A 24 2.16 -18.01 3.95
N ARG A 25 2.80 -17.70 5.08
CA ARG A 25 2.37 -16.63 6.00
C ARG A 25 2.73 -15.23 5.46
N GLN A 26 1.93 -14.22 5.77
CA GLN A 26 2.17 -12.82 5.36
C GLN A 26 2.19 -11.91 6.59
N LEU A 27 3.14 -10.97 6.61
CA LEU A 27 3.31 -9.97 7.66
C LEU A 27 3.08 -8.56 7.08
N GLN A 28 2.36 -7.72 7.81
CA GLN A 28 1.89 -6.41 7.32
C GLN A 28 2.40 -5.25 8.18
N GLY A 29 2.72 -4.12 7.52
CA GLY A 29 3.00 -2.83 8.18
C GLY A 29 1.92 -1.78 7.91
N GLY A 30 1.35 -1.20 8.97
CA GLY A 30 0.52 0.02 8.90
C GLY A 30 -1.00 -0.19 8.98
N ASP A 31 -1.69 0.77 9.59
CA ASP A 31 -3.05 0.57 10.10
C ASP A 31 -4.14 0.44 9.04
N ARG A 32 -4.10 1.25 7.96
CA ARG A 32 -5.10 1.17 6.88
C ARG A 32 -4.83 0.02 5.92
N HIS A 33 -3.56 -0.36 5.74
CA HIS A 33 -3.17 -1.38 4.77
C HIS A 33 -3.63 -2.79 5.21
N GLY A 34 -3.61 -3.06 6.52
CA GLY A 34 -4.00 -4.37 7.06
C GLY A 34 -5.49 -4.70 6.96
N GLU A 35 -6.37 -3.70 6.85
CA GLU A 35 -7.80 -3.90 6.65
C GLU A 35 -8.12 -4.46 5.24
N TRP A 36 -7.35 -4.08 4.21
CA TRP A 36 -7.63 -4.40 2.81
C TRP A 36 -7.17 -5.78 2.37
N LEU A 37 -5.96 -6.19 2.78
CA LEU A 37 -5.34 -7.44 2.35
C LEU A 37 -6.16 -8.67 2.80
N ARG A 38 -6.88 -8.59 3.93
CA ARG A 38 -7.75 -9.69 4.36
C ARG A 38 -9.19 -9.60 3.86
N LEU A 39 -9.71 -8.44 3.44
CA LEU A 39 -10.92 -8.45 2.61
C LEU A 39 -10.67 -9.25 1.31
N ALA A 40 -9.44 -9.16 0.77
CA ALA A 40 -9.01 -10.02 -0.32
C ALA A 40 -8.80 -11.49 0.10
N GLY A 41 -8.23 -11.75 1.29
CA GLY A 41 -8.02 -13.11 1.85
C GLY A 41 -9.27 -13.84 2.35
N ARG A 42 -10.36 -13.14 2.71
CA ARG A 42 -11.66 -13.72 3.08
C ARG A 42 -12.39 -14.38 1.91
N VAL A 43 -11.89 -14.18 0.70
CA VAL A 43 -12.53 -14.71 -0.51
C VAL A 43 -12.15 -16.16 -0.73
N GLU A 44 -10.92 -16.59 -0.45
CA GLU A 44 -10.61 -17.98 -0.07
C GLU A 44 -9.11 -18.19 0.17
N VAL A 45 -8.84 -19.08 1.13
CA VAL A 45 -7.57 -19.71 1.56
C VAL A 45 -6.61 -18.86 2.41
N LEU A 46 -6.84 -18.93 3.73
CA LEU A 46 -5.85 -19.20 4.80
C LEU A 46 -4.41 -18.65 4.63
N THR A 47 -4.26 -17.34 4.47
CA THR A 47 -3.03 -16.66 4.85
C THR A 47 -3.17 -16.19 6.29
N ALA A 48 -2.40 -16.76 7.22
CA ALA A 48 -2.26 -16.17 8.56
C ALA A 48 -1.58 -14.80 8.37
N SER A 49 -2.40 -13.74 8.39
CA SER A 49 -1.94 -12.36 8.33
C SER A 49 -1.65 -11.88 9.75
N CYS A 50 -0.41 -11.51 10.01
CA CYS A 50 -0.02 -10.75 11.20
C CYS A 50 0.07 -9.27 10.81
N ALA A 51 -0.61 -8.41 11.57
CA ALA A 51 -0.57 -6.97 11.40
C ALA A 51 0.22 -6.35 12.53
N LEU A 52 1.33 -5.68 12.17
CA LEU A 52 2.16 -4.98 13.12
C LEU A 52 1.65 -3.55 13.31
N GLN A 53 1.12 -3.27 14.49
CA GLN A 53 0.52 -1.99 14.85
C GLN A 53 1.28 -1.33 16.01
N PRO A 54 1.43 0.01 16.00
CA PRO A 54 1.89 0.73 17.17
C PRO A 54 1.02 0.45 18.39
N SER A 55 1.62 0.39 19.57
CA SER A 55 0.90 0.26 20.85
C SER A 55 -0.12 1.39 21.07
N ASN A 56 0.11 2.58 20.49
CA ASN A 56 -0.80 3.72 20.54
C ASN A 56 -1.84 3.76 19.41
N ALA A 57 -1.92 2.73 18.55
CA ALA A 57 -2.90 2.69 17.47
C ALA A 57 -4.34 2.69 18.04
N PRO A 58 -5.28 3.49 17.50
CA PRO A 58 -6.64 3.57 18.00
C PRO A 58 -7.31 2.18 18.09
N SER A 59 -7.98 1.92 19.21
CA SER A 59 -8.57 0.60 19.50
C SER A 59 -9.57 0.13 18.43
N VAL A 60 -10.26 1.06 17.77
CA VAL A 60 -11.15 0.79 16.62
C VAL A 60 -10.39 0.10 15.49
N LYS A 61 -9.17 0.53 15.18
CA LYS A 61 -8.35 -0.05 14.09
C LYS A 61 -7.83 -1.43 14.47
N GLN A 62 -7.40 -1.61 15.72
CA GLN A 62 -6.99 -2.93 16.21
C GLN A 62 -8.16 -3.92 16.20
N LYS A 63 -9.35 -3.48 16.60
CA LYS A 63 -10.58 -4.28 16.55
C LYS A 63 -11.00 -4.58 15.12
N ALA A 64 -10.83 -3.65 14.18
CA ALA A 64 -11.10 -3.88 12.77
C ALA A 64 -10.18 -4.98 12.23
N VAL A 65 -8.87 -4.88 12.44
CA VAL A 65 -7.87 -5.87 12.01
C VAL A 65 -8.13 -7.26 12.62
N ARG A 66 -8.39 -7.33 13.94
CA ARG A 66 -8.79 -8.58 14.60
C ARG A 66 -10.14 -9.10 14.09
N GLY A 67 -11.09 -8.21 13.84
CA GLY A 67 -12.39 -8.52 13.27
C GLY A 67 -12.26 -9.10 11.87
N TYR A 68 -11.31 -8.62 11.07
CA TYR A 68 -10.96 -9.23 9.79
C TYR A 68 -10.37 -10.62 9.95
N GLY A 69 -9.78 -10.91 11.12
CA GLY A 69 -9.31 -12.20 11.63
C GLY A 69 -7.78 -12.31 11.70
N ALA A 70 -7.07 -11.22 11.42
CA ALA A 70 -5.62 -11.14 11.49
C ALA A 70 -5.15 -11.12 12.95
N GLU A 71 -3.97 -11.68 13.20
CA GLU A 71 -3.29 -11.51 14.47
C GLU A 71 -2.74 -10.08 14.54
N VAL A 72 -2.91 -9.41 15.69
CA VAL A 72 -2.38 -8.06 15.90
C VAL A 72 -1.19 -8.16 16.83
N MET A 73 0.00 -7.88 16.30
CA MET A 73 1.22 -7.74 17.08
C MET A 73 1.46 -6.24 17.34
N LEU A 74 1.70 -5.91 18.60
CA LEU A 74 1.98 -4.52 18.99
C LEU A 74 3.49 -4.27 18.99
N CYS A 75 3.90 -3.12 18.48
CA CYS A 75 5.27 -2.61 18.58
C CYS A 75 5.27 -1.19 19.15
N GLU A 76 6.45 -0.71 19.54
CA GLU A 76 6.61 0.71 19.88
C GLU A 76 6.27 1.61 18.68
N PRO A 77 5.76 2.83 18.90
CA PRO A 77 5.28 3.74 17.85
C PRO A 77 6.44 4.44 17.12
N THR A 78 7.49 3.72 16.79
CA THR A 78 8.64 4.20 16.01
C THR A 78 8.81 3.36 14.75
N ASN A 79 9.32 3.96 13.67
CA ASN A 79 9.57 3.22 12.43
C ASN A 79 10.62 2.13 12.63
N GLU A 80 11.68 2.42 13.39
CA GLU A 80 12.72 1.46 13.73
C GLU A 80 12.19 0.24 14.50
N ALA A 81 11.33 0.46 15.51
CA ALA A 81 10.73 -0.66 16.25
C ALA A 81 9.80 -1.49 15.36
N ARG A 82 9.09 -0.85 14.42
CA ARG A 82 8.23 -1.54 13.46
C ARG A 82 9.06 -2.39 12.50
N GLU A 83 10.15 -1.87 11.95
CA GLU A 83 11.04 -2.62 11.06
C GLU A 83 11.70 -3.78 11.80
N LYS A 84 12.19 -3.56 13.02
CA LYS A 84 12.78 -4.59 13.86
C LYS A 84 11.80 -5.73 14.16
N ALA A 85 10.62 -5.40 14.67
CA ALA A 85 9.60 -6.40 14.97
C ALA A 85 9.11 -7.11 13.70
N ALA A 86 9.05 -6.40 12.56
CA ALA A 86 8.73 -7.04 11.29
C ALA A 86 9.79 -8.09 10.90
N ASN A 87 11.06 -7.74 10.99
CA ASN A 87 12.18 -8.64 10.69
C ASN A 87 12.22 -9.85 11.63
N GLU A 88 11.93 -9.68 12.92
CA GLU A 88 11.86 -10.77 13.89
C GLU A 88 10.75 -11.79 13.53
N VAL A 89 9.57 -11.31 13.13
CA VAL A 89 8.48 -12.19 12.71
C VAL A 89 8.80 -12.90 11.39
N VAL A 90 9.39 -12.21 10.42
CA VAL A 90 9.85 -12.84 9.17
C VAL A 90 10.83 -13.96 9.48
N LYS A 91 11.84 -13.71 10.31
CA LYS A 91 12.85 -14.71 10.71
C LYS A 91 12.23 -15.89 11.46
N ALA A 92 11.30 -15.63 12.39
CA ALA A 92 10.71 -16.68 13.22
C ALA A 92 9.69 -17.55 12.48
N THR A 93 8.99 -16.99 11.48
CA THR A 93 7.84 -17.66 10.85
C THR A 93 8.02 -18.00 9.37
N GLY A 94 9.07 -17.47 8.72
CA GLY A 94 9.23 -17.54 7.27
C GLY A 94 8.17 -16.74 6.49
N ALA A 95 7.48 -15.80 7.15
CA ALA A 95 6.46 -14.98 6.51
C ALA A 95 7.07 -14.01 5.49
N ARG A 96 6.36 -13.74 4.38
CA ARG A 96 6.71 -12.63 3.49
C ARG A 96 6.23 -11.33 4.11
N PHE A 97 7.12 -10.36 4.26
CA PHE A 97 6.75 -8.99 4.58
C PHE A 97 6.10 -8.32 3.37
N VAL A 98 4.94 -7.73 3.56
CA VAL A 98 4.21 -6.96 2.54
C VAL A 98 4.27 -5.49 2.96
N HIS A 99 5.07 -4.72 2.22
CA HIS A 99 5.23 -3.30 2.49
C HIS A 99 3.98 -2.53 2.04
N PRO A 100 3.46 -1.56 2.82
CA PRO A 100 2.18 -0.91 2.55
C PRO A 100 2.09 -0.07 1.27
N SER A 101 3.22 0.25 0.64
CA SER A 101 3.27 1.08 -0.56
C SER A 101 4.38 0.68 -1.55
N ASN A 102 5.61 0.48 -1.06
CA ASN A 102 6.75 -0.05 -1.80
C ASN A 102 6.75 -1.59 -1.96
N ASP A 103 5.68 -2.14 -2.53
CA ASP A 103 5.60 -3.56 -2.92
C ASP A 103 4.92 -3.64 -4.30
N PRO A 104 5.50 -4.31 -5.31
CA PRO A 104 4.94 -4.38 -6.66
C PRO A 104 3.49 -4.89 -6.72
N ASP A 105 3.12 -5.82 -5.84
CA ASP A 105 1.79 -6.41 -5.79
C ASP A 105 0.78 -5.43 -5.17
N VAL A 106 1.25 -4.65 -4.19
CA VAL A 106 0.47 -3.55 -3.64
C VAL A 106 0.26 -2.46 -4.68
N MET A 107 1.33 -2.00 -5.35
CA MET A 107 1.26 -0.97 -6.39
C MET A 107 0.34 -1.36 -7.53
N SER A 108 0.49 -2.57 -8.08
CA SER A 108 -0.36 -3.07 -9.15
C SER A 108 -1.82 -3.21 -8.72
N GLY A 109 -2.06 -3.69 -7.49
CA GLY A 109 -3.41 -3.77 -6.91
C GLY A 109 -4.06 -2.39 -6.76
N GLN A 110 -3.32 -1.38 -6.30
CA GLN A 110 -3.85 -0.01 -6.22
C GLN A 110 -4.11 0.60 -7.60
N GLY A 111 -3.25 0.30 -8.59
CA GLY A 111 -3.34 0.85 -9.94
C GLY A 111 -4.62 0.50 -10.70
N THR A 112 -5.33 -0.55 -10.31
CA THR A 112 -6.59 -0.94 -10.97
C THR A 112 -7.68 0.11 -10.87
N VAL A 113 -7.62 1.00 -9.87
CA VAL A 113 -8.55 2.12 -9.76
C VAL A 113 -8.45 3.04 -10.97
N ALA A 114 -7.27 3.16 -11.60
CA ALA A 114 -7.10 3.92 -12.82
C ALA A 114 -7.80 3.26 -14.01
N LEU A 115 -7.75 1.93 -14.09
CA LEU A 115 -8.44 1.18 -15.14
C LEU A 115 -9.96 1.37 -15.04
N GLU A 116 -10.51 1.27 -13.82
CA GLU A 116 -11.92 1.53 -13.57
C GLU A 116 -12.30 2.98 -13.91
N LEU A 117 -11.51 3.95 -13.44
CA LEU A 117 -11.77 5.37 -13.68
C LEU A 117 -11.82 5.69 -15.19
N LEU A 118 -10.86 5.18 -15.96
CA LEU A 118 -10.80 5.40 -17.41
C LEU A 118 -11.94 4.69 -18.14
N GLU A 119 -12.27 3.46 -17.73
CA GLU A 119 -13.39 2.71 -18.29
C GLU A 119 -14.73 3.42 -18.02
N GLN A 120 -14.96 3.89 -16.80
CA GLN A 120 -16.17 4.61 -16.41
C GLN A 120 -16.28 5.96 -17.13
N ALA A 121 -15.20 6.75 -17.18
CA ALA A 121 -15.18 8.02 -17.91
C ALA A 121 -15.59 7.83 -19.38
N LYS A 122 -15.06 6.78 -20.03
CA LYS A 122 -15.36 6.49 -21.42
C LYS A 122 -16.76 5.92 -21.64
N LYS A 123 -17.18 4.93 -20.83
CA LYS A 123 -18.45 4.22 -21.03
C LYS A 123 -19.66 4.98 -20.52
N GLU A 124 -19.56 5.59 -19.35
CA GLU A 124 -20.70 6.24 -18.69
C GLU A 124 -20.81 7.72 -19.10
N TYR A 125 -19.69 8.38 -19.37
CA TYR A 125 -19.66 9.81 -19.66
C TYR A 125 -19.24 10.14 -21.11
N GLY A 126 -18.73 9.17 -21.87
CA GLY A 126 -18.29 9.40 -23.26
C GLY A 126 -17.05 10.30 -23.36
N VAL A 127 -16.27 10.44 -22.29
CA VAL A 127 -15.13 11.36 -22.21
C VAL A 127 -13.82 10.59 -22.06
N GLU A 128 -12.78 11.05 -22.75
CA GLU A 128 -11.40 10.63 -22.50
C GLU A 128 -10.74 11.65 -21.57
N LEU A 129 -10.10 11.19 -20.49
CA LEU A 129 -9.52 12.07 -19.48
C LEU A 129 -8.16 12.61 -19.95
N ASP A 130 -7.95 13.92 -19.79
CA ASP A 130 -6.64 14.54 -20.05
C ASP A 130 -5.65 14.33 -18.89
N ALA A 131 -6.17 14.25 -17.66
CA ALA A 131 -5.38 14.20 -16.45
C ALA A 131 -6.06 13.45 -15.31
N ILE A 132 -5.24 12.86 -14.43
CA ILE A 132 -5.65 12.26 -13.15
C ILE A 132 -4.85 12.92 -12.04
N LEU A 133 -5.55 13.41 -11.00
CA LEU A 133 -4.93 13.90 -9.77
C LEU A 133 -4.97 12.78 -8.74
N VAL A 134 -3.81 12.44 -8.19
CA VAL A 134 -3.67 11.29 -7.28
C VAL A 134 -3.03 11.76 -5.97
N PRO A 135 -3.64 11.50 -4.80
CA PRO A 135 -3.00 11.81 -3.54
C PRO A 135 -1.71 10.99 -3.38
N ILE A 136 -0.64 11.64 -2.94
CA ILE A 136 0.66 11.00 -2.70
C ILE A 136 1.01 11.05 -1.20
N GLY A 137 1.32 9.88 -0.66
CA GLY A 137 1.98 9.69 0.63
C GLY A 137 3.19 8.80 0.38
N GLY A 138 3.13 7.52 0.77
CA GLY A 138 4.17 6.53 0.44
C GLY A 138 4.27 6.11 -1.03
N ALA A 139 3.71 6.89 -1.97
CA ALA A 139 3.69 6.70 -3.43
C ALA A 139 3.02 5.46 -4.03
N GLY A 140 2.68 4.41 -3.28
CA GLY A 140 2.16 3.16 -3.86
C GLY A 140 0.93 3.31 -4.76
N LEU A 141 -0.06 4.13 -4.36
CA LEU A 141 -1.23 4.45 -5.19
C LEU A 141 -0.85 5.29 -6.42
N CYS A 142 -0.05 6.34 -6.24
CA CYS A 142 0.35 7.23 -7.33
C CYS A 142 1.16 6.48 -8.40
N SER A 143 2.10 5.63 -7.99
CA SER A 143 2.88 4.77 -8.88
C SER A 143 1.99 3.78 -9.63
N GLY A 144 1.10 3.08 -8.92
CA GLY A 144 0.16 2.14 -9.52
C GLY A 144 -0.76 2.81 -10.56
N VAL A 145 -1.34 3.96 -10.20
CA VAL A 145 -2.21 4.73 -11.09
C VAL A 145 -1.44 5.24 -12.31
N ALA A 146 -0.23 5.78 -12.12
CA ALA A 146 0.59 6.28 -13.21
C ALA A 146 0.93 5.19 -14.22
N MET A 147 1.34 4.00 -13.74
CA MET A 147 1.62 2.85 -14.59
C MET A 147 0.38 2.37 -15.34
N ALA A 148 -0.72 2.12 -14.62
CA ALA A 148 -1.94 1.59 -15.23
C ALA A 148 -2.55 2.57 -16.24
N ALA A 149 -2.68 3.85 -15.87
CA ALA A 149 -3.26 4.87 -16.74
C ALA A 149 -2.45 5.05 -18.03
N LYS A 150 -1.11 5.14 -17.92
CA LYS A 150 -0.23 5.31 -19.09
C LYS A 150 -0.15 4.08 -19.98
N SER A 151 -0.42 2.88 -19.44
CA SER A 151 -0.51 1.66 -20.25
C SER A 151 -1.75 1.65 -21.16
N VAL A 152 -2.83 2.31 -20.75
CA VAL A 152 -4.09 2.40 -21.50
C VAL A 152 -4.10 3.63 -22.40
N GLN A 153 -3.68 4.79 -21.87
CA GLN A 153 -3.67 6.08 -22.55
C GLN A 153 -2.31 6.77 -22.31
N PRO A 154 -1.29 6.55 -23.16
CA PRO A 154 0.08 7.06 -22.93
C PRO A 154 0.18 8.58 -22.74
N GLY A 155 -0.70 9.33 -23.40
CA GLY A 155 -0.76 10.80 -23.34
C GLY A 155 -1.38 11.38 -22.07
N ILE A 156 -2.00 10.55 -21.20
CA ILE A 156 -2.65 11.05 -19.99
C ILE A 156 -1.63 11.62 -19.01
N LYS A 157 -1.96 12.76 -18.39
CA LYS A 157 -1.15 13.40 -17.36
C LYS A 157 -1.53 12.83 -15.99
N VAL A 158 -0.55 12.57 -15.14
CA VAL A 158 -0.79 12.11 -13.77
C VAL A 158 -0.07 13.05 -12.83
N PHE A 159 -0.83 13.72 -11.96
CA PHE A 159 -0.34 14.70 -11.02
C PHE A 159 -0.44 14.15 -9.60
N ALA A 160 0.70 14.03 -8.95
CA ALA A 160 0.76 13.73 -7.53
C ALA A 160 0.32 14.97 -6.73
N VAL A 161 -0.51 14.75 -5.70
CA VAL A 161 -1.07 15.82 -4.86
C VAL A 161 -0.80 15.51 -3.40
N GLU A 162 -0.20 16.46 -2.69
CA GLU A 162 0.08 16.35 -1.26
C GLU A 162 -0.18 17.68 -0.54
N PRO A 163 -0.45 17.65 0.77
CA PRO A 163 -0.59 18.85 1.58
C PRO A 163 0.76 19.55 1.76
N THR A 164 0.76 20.89 1.80
CA THR A 164 1.97 21.69 2.08
C THR A 164 2.66 21.28 3.38
N GLY A 165 1.89 20.87 4.41
CA GLY A 165 2.41 20.41 5.70
C GLY A 165 2.94 18.96 5.73
N ALA A 166 2.92 18.26 4.60
CA ALA A 166 3.44 16.90 4.41
C ALA A 166 4.07 16.76 3.02
N ALA A 167 4.84 17.77 2.59
CA ALA A 167 5.30 17.92 1.21
C ALA A 167 6.61 17.17 0.90
N ASP A 168 6.79 15.96 1.41
CA ASP A 168 8.04 15.21 1.23
C ASP A 168 8.23 14.75 -0.22
N ALA A 169 7.17 14.41 -0.95
CA ALA A 169 7.31 13.97 -2.33
C ALA A 169 7.69 15.12 -3.29
N TYR A 170 7.11 16.30 -3.10
CA TYR A 170 7.46 17.51 -3.85
C TYR A 170 8.91 17.92 -3.58
N ASN A 171 9.32 17.93 -2.31
CA ASN A 171 10.69 18.26 -1.93
C ASN A 171 11.69 17.25 -2.51
N SER A 172 11.35 15.95 -2.44
CA SER A 172 12.16 14.89 -3.03
C SER A 172 12.29 15.03 -4.54
N PHE A 173 11.17 15.30 -5.23
CA PHE A 173 11.14 15.52 -6.67
C PHE A 173 11.99 16.73 -7.09
N LYS A 174 11.90 17.84 -6.34
CA LYS A 174 12.69 19.05 -6.60
C LYS A 174 14.18 18.84 -6.42
N LYS A 175 14.59 18.10 -5.39
CA LYS A 175 16.02 17.83 -5.10
C LYS A 175 16.59 16.62 -5.84
N ARG A 176 15.74 15.79 -6.47
CA ARG A 176 16.10 14.51 -7.09
C ARG A 176 16.75 13.54 -6.10
N GLU A 177 16.27 13.56 -4.87
CA GLU A 177 16.75 12.75 -3.75
C GLU A 177 15.53 12.31 -2.93
N LEU A 178 15.52 11.08 -2.42
CA LEU A 178 14.44 10.64 -1.52
C LEU A 178 14.64 11.25 -0.13
N LEU A 179 13.86 12.30 0.14
CA LEU A 179 13.87 13.01 1.41
C LEU A 179 12.73 12.52 2.28
N GLY A 180 12.98 12.46 3.59
CA GLY A 180 11.92 12.38 4.57
C GLY A 180 11.27 13.74 4.85
N HIS A 181 10.31 13.75 5.76
CA HIS A 181 9.78 14.99 6.33
C HIS A 181 10.91 15.75 7.04
N THR A 182 11.14 17.01 6.66
CA THR A 182 12.20 17.86 7.23
C THR A 182 11.77 18.59 8.51
N GLY A 183 10.55 18.34 9.00
CA GLY A 183 9.96 18.97 10.17
C GLY A 183 8.64 18.30 10.58
N PRO A 184 7.93 18.85 11.58
CA PRO A 184 6.66 18.29 12.05
C PRO A 184 5.61 18.24 10.95
N VAL A 185 4.98 17.08 10.77
CA VAL A 185 3.92 16.88 9.77
C VAL A 185 2.61 17.46 10.30
N ASN A 186 2.17 18.59 9.76
CA ASN A 186 0.97 19.28 10.19
C ASN A 186 -0.08 19.34 9.07
N THR A 187 -0.99 18.37 9.07
CA THR A 187 -2.11 18.31 8.12
C THR A 187 -3.26 17.50 8.68
N VAL A 188 -4.50 17.87 8.35
CA VAL A 188 -5.69 17.06 8.63
C VAL A 188 -5.73 15.77 7.79
N ALA A 189 -4.99 15.72 6.68
CA ALA A 189 -4.89 14.55 5.81
C ALA A 189 -3.99 13.47 6.43
N ASP A 190 -4.53 12.76 7.42
CA ASP A 190 -3.83 11.74 8.20
C ASP A 190 -3.19 10.62 7.34
N GLY A 191 -3.79 10.30 6.18
CA GLY A 191 -3.31 9.29 5.24
C GLY A 191 -2.12 9.68 4.40
N LEU A 192 -1.79 10.98 4.37
CA LEU A 192 -0.66 11.52 3.63
C LEU A 192 0.49 11.91 4.57
N ARG A 193 0.39 11.59 5.86
CA ARG A 193 1.47 11.83 6.83
C ARG A 193 2.61 10.81 6.74
N THR A 194 2.53 9.84 5.83
CA THR A 194 3.58 8.85 5.58
C THR A 194 4.75 9.49 4.85
N THR A 195 5.91 8.86 4.86
CA THR A 195 7.04 9.25 4.00
C THR A 195 7.07 8.40 2.74
N LEU A 196 7.63 8.93 1.65
CA LEU A 196 7.99 8.13 0.48
C LEU A 196 8.76 6.85 0.87
N GLY A 197 8.41 5.73 0.23
CA GLY A 197 9.09 4.46 0.47
C GLY A 197 10.54 4.55 0.02
N LYS A 198 11.47 4.11 0.89
CA LYS A 198 12.82 3.74 0.48
C LYS A 198 12.80 2.31 -0.04
N ASP A 199 13.70 1.96 -0.95
CA ASP A 199 13.92 0.57 -1.33
C ASP A 199 14.21 -0.23 -0.06
N VAL A 200 13.36 -1.21 0.23
CA VAL A 200 13.66 -2.23 1.22
C VAL A 200 14.57 -3.21 0.51
N ASP A 201 15.84 -3.25 0.92
CA ASP A 201 16.84 -4.15 0.35
C ASP A 201 16.24 -5.57 0.28
N HIS A 202 16.08 -6.07 -0.94
CA HIS A 202 15.61 -7.44 -1.19
C HIS A 202 16.67 -8.50 -0.83
N GLU A 203 17.80 -8.12 -0.20
CA GLU A 203 18.93 -9.00 0.12
C GLU A 203 18.71 -9.97 1.28
N ALA A 204 17.56 -9.96 1.95
CA ALA A 204 17.29 -10.90 3.06
C ALA A 204 16.67 -12.25 2.64
N ALA A 205 16.56 -12.54 1.34
CA ALA A 205 15.99 -13.80 0.84
C ALA A 205 16.86 -14.40 -0.28
N SER A 206 18.07 -14.82 0.08
CA SER A 206 18.90 -15.76 -0.69
C SER A 206 19.46 -16.82 0.25
#